data_AF-A0A351X5W8-F1
#
_entry.id   AF-A0A351X5W8-F1
#
_cell.length_a   1.000
_cell.length_b   1.000
_cell.length_c   1.000
_cell.angle_alpha   90.00
_cell.angle_beta   90.00
_cell.angle_gamma   90.00
#
_symmetry.space_group_name_H-M   'P 1'
#
loop_
_entity.id
_entity.type
_entity.pdbx_description
1 polymer ?
#
loop_
_entity_poly.entity_id
_entity_poly.type
_entity_poly.pdbx_seq_one_letter_code
_entity_poly.pdbx_strand_id
1 'polypeptide(L)' 'MGLAAWPNAEILAKMAELIDAGKVQVFVNRTFPLEDANAAMVYRMQSKEPGKVVLTILDGSGK' A
#
# COMPACT_ATOMS: atom_id res chain seq x y z
N MET A 1 -4.11 -18.14 5.16
CA MET A 1 -3.67 -17.62 6.47
C MET A 1 -3.13 -16.23 6.27
N GLY A 2 -3.87 -15.21 6.72
CA GLY A 2 -3.35 -13.84 6.74
C GLY A 2 -2.40 -13.69 7.91
N LEU A 3 -1.12 -13.42 7.65
CA LEU A 3 -0.19 -13.06 8.70
C LEU A 3 -0.66 -11.71 9.27
N ALA A 4 -1.32 -11.74 10.42
CA ALA A 4 -1.62 -10.54 11.17
C ALA A 4 -0.29 -9.99 11.71
N ALA A 5 0.39 -9.20 10.90
CA ALA A 5 1.51 -8.39 11.37
C ALA A 5 0.94 -7.27 12.24
N TRP A 6 1.32 -7.24 13.51
CA TRP A 6 1.05 -6.06 14.33
C TRP A 6 1.97 -4.92 13.86
N PRO A 7 1.44 -3.71 13.64
CA PRO A 7 2.26 -2.56 13.34
C PRO A 7 3.29 -2.36 14.46
N ASN A 8 4.57 -2.40 14.11
CA ASN A 8 5.68 -2.10 15.00
C ASN A 8 6.50 -0.98 14.37
N ALA A 9 6.63 0.14 15.08
CA ALA A 9 7.36 1.32 14.62
C ALA A 9 8.81 1.00 14.23
N GLU A 10 9.51 0.15 15.00
CA GLU A 10 10.89 -0.24 14.73
C GLU A 10 11.00 -1.02 13.41
N ILE A 11 10.08 -1.96 13.19
CA ILE A 11 10.05 -2.77 11.96
C ILE A 11 9.74 -1.88 10.75
N LEU A 12 8.79 -0.95 10.89
CA LEU A 12 8.42 -0.02 9.83
C LEU A 12 9.57 0.93 9.48
N ALA A 13 10.29 1.45 10.48
CA ALA A 13 11.47 2.29 10.26
C ALA A 13 12.57 1.55 9.50
N LYS A 14 12.89 0.32 9.91
CA LYS A 14 13.86 -0.53 9.20
C LYS A 14 13.43 -0.85 7.77
N MET A 15 12.13 -1.07 7.54
CA MET A 15 11.60 -1.27 6.19
C MET A 15 11.75 0.00 5.32
N ALA A 16 11.52 1.19 5.88
CA ALA A 16 11.73 2.45 5.17
C ALA A 16 13.21 2.63 4.76
N GLU A 17 14.16 2.38 5.67
CA GLU A 17 15.60 2.42 5.36
C GLU A 17 15.97 1.50 4.18
N LEU A 18 15.40 0.29 4.14
CA LEU A 18 15.65 -0.65 3.05
C LEU A 18 15.04 -0.21 1.72
N ILE A 19 13.90 0.49 1.74
CA ILE A 19 13.28 1.08 0.56
C ILE A 19 14.12 2.23 0.05
N ASP A 20 14.53 3.16 0.92
CA ASP A 20 15.34 4.33 0.58
C ASP A 20 16.72 3.91 0.04
N ALA A 21 17.30 2.85 0.59
CA ALA A 21 18.54 2.26 0.10
C ALA A 21 18.39 1.47 -1.22
N GLY A 22 17.18 1.38 -1.78
CA GLY A 22 16.89 0.64 -3.01
C GLY A 22 16.98 -0.89 -2.88
N LYS A 23 17.12 -1.42 -1.65
CA LYS A 23 17.20 -2.86 -1.38
C LYS A 23 15.84 -3.53 -1.40
N VAL A 24 14.77 -2.77 -1.16
CA VAL A 24 13.37 -3.22 -1.25
C VAL A 24 12.63 -2.28 -2.18
N GLN A 25 12.03 -2.82 -3.24
CA GLN A 25 11.23 -2.04 -4.17
C GLN A 25 9.74 -2.19 -3.86
N VAL A 26 9.03 -1.06 -3.71
CA VAL A 26 7.58 -1.05 -3.61
C VAL A 26 6.98 -1.25 -5.00
N PHE A 27 6.20 -2.32 -5.17
CA PHE A 27 5.52 -2.60 -6.43
C PHE A 27 4.03 -2.26 -6.33
N VAL A 28 3.67 -1.08 -6.83
CA VAL A 28 2.27 -0.63 -6.93
C VAL A 28 1.70 -1.12 -8.25
N ASN A 29 0.65 -1.94 -8.17
CA ASN A 29 -0.05 -2.44 -9.35
C ASN A 29 -1.04 -1.39 -9.89
N ARG A 30 -1.81 -0.79 -8.99
CA ARG A 30 -2.85 0.18 -9.34
C ARG A 30 -3.12 1.13 -8.18
N THR A 31 -3.45 2.37 -8.52
CA THR A 31 -3.86 3.40 -7.58
C THR A 31 -5.28 3.82 -7.89
N PHE A 32 -6.12 3.94 -6.87
CA PHE A 32 -7.48 4.46 -6.94
C PHE A 32 -7.63 5.65 -5.99
N PRO A 33 -8.49 6.63 -6.28
CA PRO A 33 -8.86 7.60 -5.27
C PRO A 33 -9.71 6.96 -4.16
N LEU A 34 -9.76 7.57 -2.97
CA LEU A 34 -10.43 6.99 -1.80
C LEU A 34 -11.93 6.73 -2.06
N GLU A 35 -12.60 7.60 -2.81
CA GLU A 35 -14.01 7.44 -3.21
C GLU A 35 -14.28 6.13 -3.98
N ASP A 36 -13.26 5.60 -4.66
CA ASP A 36 -13.32 4.35 -5.43
C ASP A 36 -12.88 3.13 -4.62
N ALA A 37 -12.84 3.20 -3.29
CA ALA A 37 -12.39 2.09 -2.43
C ALA A 37 -13.10 0.76 -2.72
N ASN A 38 -14.39 0.79 -3.06
CA ASN A 38 -15.12 -0.41 -3.44
C ASN A 38 -14.59 -1.02 -4.75
N ALA A 39 -14.39 -0.20 -5.79
CA ALA A 39 -13.81 -0.64 -7.05
C ALA A 39 -12.39 -1.17 -6.88
N ALA A 40 -11.58 -0.53 -6.03
CA ALA A 40 -10.25 -0.98 -5.66
C ALA A 40 -10.27 -2.37 -5.00
N MET A 41 -11.23 -2.63 -4.11
CA MET A 41 -11.38 -3.93 -3.46
C MET A 41 -11.85 -5.00 -4.44
N VAL A 42 -12.82 -4.69 -5.31
CA VAL A 42 -13.27 -5.60 -6.38
C VAL A 42 -12.09 -5.98 -7.28
N TYR A 43 -11.32 -4.98 -7.72
CA TYR A 43 -10.12 -5.20 -8.53
C TYR A 43 -9.10 -6.09 -7.81
N ARG A 44 -8.80 -5.82 -6.53
CA ARG A 44 -7.90 -6.66 -5.71
C ARG A 44 -8.36 -8.12 -5.64
N MET A 45 -9.66 -8.36 -5.50
CA MET A 45 -10.21 -9.72 -5.36
C MET A 45 -10.24 -10.49 -6.68
N GLN A 46 -10.39 -9.79 -7.81
CA GLN A 46 -10.52 -10.40 -9.14
C GLN A 46 -9.17 -10.52 -9.88
N SER A 47 -8.28 -9.56 -9.69
CA SER A 47 -6.98 -9.54 -10.35
C SER A 47 -6.03 -10.57 -9.74
N LYS A 48 -5.28 -11.26 -10.61
CA LYS A 48 -4.15 -12.11 -10.22
C LYS A 48 -2.80 -11.41 -10.42
N GLU A 49 -2.82 -10.16 -10.85
CA GLU A 49 -1.60 -9.40 -11.09
C GLU A 49 -0.87 -9.14 -9.77
N PRO A 50 0.47 -9.26 -9.75
CA PRO A 50 1.25 -8.96 -8.57
C PRO A 50 1.23 -7.47 -8.25
N GLY A 51 1.52 -7.13 -7.00
CA GLY A 51 1.67 -5.76 -6.52
C GLY A 51 0.56 -5.32 -5.57
N LYS A 52 0.69 -4.09 -5.08
CA LYS A 52 -0.26 -3.49 -4.14
C LYS A 52 -1.27 -2.63 -4.87
N VAL A 53 -2.52 -2.70 -4.43
CA VAL A 53 -3.56 -1.73 -4.76
C VAL A 53 -3.51 -0.63 -3.69
N VAL A 54 -3.29 0.61 -4.11
CA VAL A 54 -3.12 1.76 -3.22
C VAL A 54 -4.32 2.68 -3.36
N LEU A 55 -4.76 3.28 -2.25
CA LEU A 55 -5.75 4.36 -2.25
C LEU A 55 -5.04 5.69 -2.01
N THR A 56 -5.37 6.70 -2.82
CA THR A 56 -4.92 8.08 -2.62
C THR A 56 -6.03 8.92 -2.03
N ILE A 57 -5.68 9.72 -1.03
CA ILE A 57 -6.54 10.75 -0.46
C ILE A 57 -6.01 12.07 -1.02
N LEU A 58 -6.84 12.86 -1.68
CA LEU A 58 -6.48 14.24 -2.02
C LEU A 58 -6.45 15.02 -0.71
N ASP A 59 -5.29 15.58 -0.35
CA ASP A 59 -5.14 16.37 0.87
C ASP A 59 -6.08 17.58 0.85
N GLY A 60 -7.16 17.49 1.61
CA GLY A 60 -7.94 18.64 2.07
C GLY A 60 -7.35 19.29 3.33
N SER A 61 -6.26 18.73 3.88
CA SER A 61 -5.75 19.11 5.20
C SER A 61 -4.23 18.97 5.30
N GLY A 62 -3.51 19.57 4.35
CA GLY A 62 -2.15 20.04 4.60
C GLY A 62 -2.22 21.37 5.36
N LYS A 63 -2.55 21.32 6.65
CA LYS A 63 -2.31 22.39 7.62
C LYS A 63 -1.43 21.85 8.74
#